data_AF-A0A6I2A4U2-F1
#
_entry.id   AF-A0A6I2A4U2-F1
#
_cell.length_a   1.000
_cell.length_b   1.000
_cell.length_c   1.000
_cell.angle_alpha   90.00
_cell.angle_beta   90.00
_cell.angle_gamma   90.00
#
_symmetry.space_group_name_H-M   'P 1'
#
loop_
_entity.id
_entity.type
_entity.pdbx_description
1 polymer ?
#
loop_
_entity_poly.entity_id
_entity_poly.type
_entity_poly.pdbx_seq_one_letter_code
_entity_poly.pdbx_strand_id
1 'polypeptide(L)'
;MPEFFRYKDEGCDLAASCLNCPFPQCIYEQPGGRQRWLKMTRNREIIRLFTREGKEIKELALMFGVSTRTVQRALGKTLIKGERS
;
A
#
# COMPACT_ATOMS: atom_id res chain seq x y z
N MET A 1 -17.77 32.62 19.34
CA MET A 1 -17.46 31.69 18.23
C MET A 1 -15.95 31.69 18.06
N PRO A 2 -15.20 30.59 18.27
CA PRO A 2 -13.76 30.64 18.09
C PRO A 2 -13.44 30.40 16.61
N GLU A 3 -13.06 31.47 15.91
CA GLU A 3 -12.86 31.53 14.46
C GLU A 3 -11.44 31.20 14.00
N PHE A 4 -10.65 30.40 14.72
CA PHE A 4 -9.30 30.08 14.27
C PHE A 4 -8.85 28.68 14.70
N PHE A 5 -9.44 27.65 14.10
CA PHE A 5 -8.72 26.38 13.96
C PHE A 5 -7.71 26.56 12.81
N ARG A 6 -6.53 27.14 13.11
CA ARG A 6 -5.39 27.07 12.19
C ARG A 6 -4.95 25.60 12.14
N TYR A 7 -5.57 24.82 11.25
CA TYR A 7 -5.05 23.51 10.89
C TYR A 7 -3.67 23.77 10.29
N LYS A 8 -2.63 23.55 11.11
CA LYS A 8 -1.27 23.67 10.63
C LYS A 8 -1.09 22.64 9.52
N ASP A 9 -0.71 23.13 8.35
CA ASP A 9 -0.48 22.29 7.18
C ASP A 9 0.92 21.65 7.27
N GLU A 10 1.23 21.02 8.41
CA GLU A 10 2.51 20.37 8.69
C GLU A 10 2.67 19.06 7.91
N GLY A 11 1.60 18.56 7.28
CA GLY A 11 1.62 17.28 6.60
C GLY A 11 1.73 16.10 7.57
N CYS A 12 2.19 14.96 7.09
CA CYS A 12 2.47 13.75 7.85
C CYS A 12 3.69 13.02 7.27
N ASP A 13 4.12 11.92 7.88
CA ASP A 13 5.24 11.09 7.40
C ASP A 13 5.10 10.63 5.93
N LEU A 14 3.88 10.68 5.37
CA LEU A 14 3.58 10.24 4.01
C LEU A 14 3.32 11.40 3.03
N ALA A 15 3.14 12.64 3.50
CA ALA A 15 2.82 13.79 2.67
C ALA A 15 3.31 15.08 3.32
N ALA A 16 4.06 15.91 2.60
CA ALA A 16 4.63 17.15 3.14
C ALA A 16 3.60 18.24 3.48
N SER A 17 2.36 18.10 3.02
CA SER A 17 1.25 19.01 3.31
C SER A 17 -0.06 18.22 3.31
N CYS A 18 -0.92 18.48 4.30
CA CYS A 18 -2.26 17.91 4.40
C CYS A 18 -3.17 18.44 3.29
N LEU A 19 -2.98 19.70 2.86
CA LEU A 19 -3.70 20.30 1.73
C LEU A 19 -3.29 19.74 0.37
N ASN A 20 -2.05 19.23 0.24
CA ASN A 20 -1.54 18.61 -1.00
C ASN A 20 -1.34 17.11 -0.85
N CYS A 21 -2.10 16.49 0.06
CA CYS A 21 -1.95 15.09 0.35
C CYS A 21 -2.38 14.23 -0.86
N PRO A 22 -1.53 13.33 -1.37
CA PRO A 22 -1.87 12.46 -2.50
C PRO A 22 -2.90 11.39 -2.11
N PHE A 23 -3.29 11.31 -0.83
CA PHE A 23 -4.29 10.37 -0.36
C PHE A 23 -5.69 10.96 -0.46
N PRO A 24 -6.67 10.18 -0.96
CA PRO A 24 -8.06 10.62 -1.01
C PRO A 24 -8.71 10.75 0.38
N GLN A 25 -8.09 10.17 1.42
CA GLN A 25 -8.52 10.26 2.81
C GLN A 25 -7.30 10.24 3.73
N CYS A 26 -7.35 10.99 4.83
CA CYS A 26 -6.26 11.04 5.80
C CYS A 26 -6.01 9.66 6.44
N ILE A 27 -4.74 9.28 6.57
CA ILE A 27 -4.33 8.00 7.17
C ILE A 27 -4.62 7.92 8.68
N TYR A 28 -4.80 9.07 9.34
CA TYR A 28 -5.14 9.17 10.77
C TYR A 28 -6.65 9.14 11.02
N GLU A 29 -7.45 9.59 10.05
CA GLU A 29 -8.92 9.54 10.15
C GLU A 29 -9.47 8.13 9.90
N GLN A 30 -8.72 7.29 9.19
CA GLN A 30 -9.12 5.90 8.99
C GLN A 30 -8.57 4.99 10.09
N PRO A 31 -9.42 4.13 10.71
CA PRO A 31 -8.93 3.11 11.64
C PRO A 31 -7.95 2.19 10.90
N GLY A 32 -6.66 2.27 11.28
CA GLY A 32 -5.57 1.53 10.65
C GLY A 32 -5.13 2.07 9.28
N GLY A 33 -5.43 3.32 8.93
CA GLY A 33 -5.16 3.91 7.60
C GLY A 33 -3.72 3.72 7.11
N ARG A 34 -2.72 4.10 7.93
CA ARG A 34 -1.29 3.90 7.61
C ARG A 34 -0.94 2.44 7.31
N GLN A 35 -1.38 1.52 8.17
CA GLN A 35 -1.09 0.09 8.00
C GLN A 35 -1.79 -0.49 6.77
N ARG A 36 -3.03 -0.09 6.51
CA ARG A 36 -3.80 -0.50 5.33
C ARG A 36 -3.14 0.00 4.05
N TRP A 37 -2.65 1.24 4.05
CA TRP A 37 -1.97 1.82 2.91
C TRP A 37 -0.63 1.12 2.63
N LEU A 38 0.24 0.97 3.63
CA LEU A 38 1.50 0.24 3.49
C LEU A 38 1.29 -1.18 2.96
N LYS A 39 0.26 -1.87 3.46
CA LYS A 39 -0.12 -3.20 2.99
C LYS A 39 -0.59 -3.17 1.53
N MET A 40 -1.39 -2.19 1.12
CA MET A 40 -1.85 -2.03 -0.27
C MET A 40 -0.68 -1.75 -1.22
N THR A 41 0.19 -0.81 -0.87
CA THR A 41 1.38 -0.44 -1.66
C THR A 41 2.31 -1.63 -1.83
N ARG A 42 2.65 -2.34 -0.74
CA ARG A 42 3.46 -3.56 -0.80
C ARG A 42 2.81 -4.63 -1.69
N ASN A 43 1.51 -4.86 -1.54
CA ASN A 43 0.80 -5.85 -2.34
C ASN A 43 0.79 -5.50 -3.84
N ARG A 44 0.61 -4.22 -4.20
CA ARG A 44 0.71 -3.75 -5.59
C ARG A 44 2.09 -4.02 -6.16
N GLU A 45 3.14 -3.78 -5.38
CA GLU A 45 4.51 -3.98 -5.86
C GLU A 45 4.89 -5.45 -5.97
N ILE A 46 4.43 -6.30 -5.05
CA ILE A 46 4.50 -7.76 -5.19
C ILE A 46 3.84 -8.22 -6.49
N ILE A 47 2.63 -7.73 -6.79
CA ILE A 47 1.91 -8.08 -8.04
C ILE A 47 2.67 -7.59 -9.26
N ARG A 48 3.17 -6.34 -9.24
CA ARG A 48 3.91 -5.75 -10.35
C ARG A 48 5.17 -6.55 -10.66
N LEU A 49 5.96 -6.90 -9.65
CA LEU A 49 7.19 -7.68 -9.80
C LEU A 49 6.88 -9.10 -10.29
N PHE A 50 5.83 -9.73 -9.75
CA PHE A 50 5.40 -11.04 -10.22
C PHE A 50 4.95 -11.02 -11.69
N THR A 51 4.14 -10.04 -12.09
CA THR A 51 3.58 -9.96 -13.46
C THR A 51 4.55 -9.40 -14.49
N ARG A 52 5.39 -8.43 -14.14
CA ARG A 52 6.33 -7.79 -15.10
C ARG A 52 7.69 -8.45 -15.15
N GLU A 53 8.23 -8.90 -14.01
CA GLU A 53 9.57 -9.48 -13.93
C GLU A 53 9.53 -11.01 -13.84
N GLY A 54 8.36 -11.61 -13.65
CA GLY A 54 8.22 -13.07 -13.56
C GLY A 54 8.85 -13.67 -12.30
N LYS A 55 9.12 -12.85 -11.28
CA LYS A 55 9.81 -13.29 -10.04
C LYS A 55 9.04 -14.36 -9.31
N GLU A 56 9.76 -15.32 -8.74
CA GLU A 56 9.12 -16.38 -7.98
C GLU A 56 8.59 -15.87 -6.63
N ILE A 57 7.58 -16.56 -6.12
CA ILE A 57 6.95 -16.28 -4.82
C ILE A 57 8.00 -16.30 -3.68
N LYS A 58 9.00 -17.18 -3.77
CA LYS A 58 10.08 -17.29 -2.78
C LYS A 58 11.02 -16.09 -2.80
N GLU A 59 11.36 -15.59 -3.99
CA GLU A 59 12.21 -14.41 -4.15
C GLU A 59 11.51 -13.15 -3.63
N LEU A 60 10.22 -13.00 -3.95
CA LEU A 60 9.39 -11.90 -3.43
C LEU A 60 9.25 -11.98 -1.91
N ALA A 61 9.10 -13.18 -1.36
CA ALA A 61 9.05 -13.37 0.09
C ALA A 61 10.34 -12.88 0.77
N LEU A 62 11.50 -13.25 0.22
CA LEU A 62 12.80 -12.82 0.73
C LEU A 62 13.00 -11.31 0.57
N MET A 63 12.70 -10.76 -0.61
CA MET A 63 12.87 -9.34 -0.94
C MET A 63 12.04 -8.42 -0.04
N PHE A 64 10.81 -8.82 0.27
CA PHE A 64 9.92 -8.03 1.13
C PHE A 64 9.99 -8.43 2.60
N GLY A 65 10.81 -9.42 2.98
CA GLY A 65 10.90 -9.93 4.36
C GLY A 65 9.57 -10.49 4.88
N VAL A 66 8.75 -11.08 4.01
CA VAL A 66 7.43 -11.62 4.36
C VAL A 66 7.36 -13.11 4.08
N SER A 67 6.45 -13.82 4.74
CA SER A 67 6.21 -15.23 4.43
C SER A 67 5.65 -15.41 3.01
N THR A 68 5.97 -16.54 2.38
CA THR A 68 5.41 -16.96 1.09
C THR A 68 3.88 -16.93 1.08
N ARG A 69 3.21 -17.29 2.18
CA ARG A 69 1.75 -17.19 2.36
C ARG A 69 1.24 -15.75 2.22
N THR A 70 2.00 -14.75 2.63
CA THR A 70 1.64 -13.34 2.48
C THR A 70 1.73 -12.91 1.02
N VAL A 71 2.78 -13.36 0.31
CA VAL A 71 2.94 -13.14 -1.13
C VAL A 71 1.80 -13.80 -1.89
N GLN A 72 1.53 -15.09 -1.64
CA GLN A 72 0.40 -15.82 -2.23
C GLN A 72 -0.93 -15.12 -1.98
N ARG A 73 -1.18 -14.63 -0.76
CA ARG A 73 -2.42 -13.90 -0.44
C ARG A 73 -2.53 -12.55 -1.15
N ALA A 74 -1.41 -11.88 -1.41
CA ALA A 74 -1.37 -10.67 -2.23
C ALA A 74 -1.64 -10.98 -3.71
N LEU A 75 -1.07 -12.09 -4.22
CA LEU A 75 -1.23 -12.56 -5.59
C LEU A 75 -2.56 -13.29 -5.84
N GLY A 76 -3.30 -13.71 -4.82
CA GLY A 76 -4.47 -14.58 -4.97
C GLY A 76 -5.57 -14.03 -5.88
N LYS A 77 -5.68 -12.71 -6.06
CA LYS A 77 -6.59 -12.10 -7.05
C LYS A 77 -6.03 -12.09 -8.47
N THR A 78 -4.71 -12.09 -8.61
CA THR A 78 -3.99 -12.01 -9.89
C THR A 78 -3.73 -13.39 -10.50
N LEU A 79 -3.49 -14.42 -9.67
CA LEU A 79 -3.30 -15.80 -10.12
C LEU A 79 -4.52 -16.34 -10.90
N ILE A 80 -5.73 -15.99 -10.46
CA ILE A 80 -7.00 -16.37 -11.13
C ILE A 80 -7.09 -15.85 -12.58
N LYS A 81 -6.33 -14.79 -12.92
CA LYS A 81 -6.35 -14.17 -14.25
C LYS A 81 -5.27 -14.73 -15.21
N GLY A 82 -4.27 -15.44 -14.68
CA GLY A 82 -3.14 -15.97 -15.46
C GLY A 82 -3.39 -17.33 -16.13
N GLU A 83 -4.41 -18.07 -15.71
CA GLU A 83 -4.75 -19.41 -16.24
C GLU A 83 -5.79 -19.38 -17.39
N ARG A 84 -6.06 -18.21 -17.98
CA ARG A 84 -6.94 -18.07 -19.16
C ARG A 84 -6.21 -17.37 -20.31
N SER A 85 -5.07 -17.89 -20.70
CA SER A 85 -4.43 -17.54 -21.97
C SER A 85 -4.32 -18.74 -22.87
#